data_AF-A0A2G8RTD3-F1
#
_entry.id   AF-A0A2G8RTD3-F1
#
_cell.length_a   1.000
_cell.length_b   1.000
_cell.length_c   1.000
_cell.angle_alpha   90.00
_cell.angle_beta   90.00
_cell.angle_gamma   90.00
#
_symmetry.space_group_name_H-M   'P 1'
#
loop_
_entity.id
_entity.type
_entity.pdbx_description
1 polymer ?
#
loop_
_entity_poly.entity_id
_entity_poly.type
_entity_poly.pdbx_seq_one_letter_code
_entity_poly.pdbx_strand_id
1 'polypeptide(L)'
;MFVLGRQQSKVDISNATGGQAVGADPNGPPCIDLPESSVVIRHLLLTFYPPPNFLFTSLDELKPVVAAAHKYQMDSVIDVLTQVLIRDFSKTESLRVFCISTRYRLPLAQEASARHFLTLSATAAVEACVDDLEDIDAKKVRC
;
A
#
# COMPACT_ATOMS: atom_id res chain seq x y z
N MET A 1 -4.84 -26.31 -40.04
CA MET A 1 -4.54 -27.39 -39.08
C MET A 1 -3.43 -26.88 -38.17
N PHE A 2 -3.78 -26.28 -37.03
CA PHE A 2 -2.83 -25.67 -36.10
C PHE A 2 -2.75 -26.53 -34.83
N VAL A 3 -1.54 -27.00 -34.50
CA VAL A 3 -1.24 -27.86 -33.35
C VAL A 3 -0.92 -26.97 -32.15
N LEU A 4 -1.69 -27.11 -31.06
CA LEU A 4 -1.40 -26.51 -29.76
C LEU A 4 -0.62 -27.51 -28.90
N GLY A 5 0.69 -27.31 -28.79
CA GLY A 5 1.52 -28.01 -27.81
C GLY A 5 1.30 -27.40 -26.42
N ARG A 6 0.52 -28.07 -25.57
CA ARG A 6 0.55 -27.88 -24.12
C ARG A 6 1.86 -28.47 -23.59
N GLN A 7 2.69 -27.66 -22.93
CA GLN A 7 3.71 -28.18 -22.03
C GLN A 7 3.47 -27.58 -20.65
N GLN A 8 2.92 -28.41 -19.75
CA GLN A 8 2.93 -28.16 -18.32
C GLN A 8 4.27 -28.68 -17.79
N SER A 9 5.10 -27.81 -17.23
CA SER A 9 6.26 -28.22 -16.44
C SER A 9 6.14 -27.65 -15.03
N LYS A 10 5.63 -28.53 -14.15
CA LYS A 10 6.04 -28.80 -12.77
C LYS A 10 6.65 -27.64 -11.97
N VAL A 11 5.87 -27.19 -10.98
CA VAL A 11 6.28 -26.30 -9.89
C VAL A 11 6.92 -27.16 -8.80
N ASP A 12 8.22 -26.98 -8.55
CA ASP A 12 8.91 -27.48 -7.35
C ASP A 12 9.27 -26.26 -6.49
N ILE A 13 8.47 -25.98 -5.45
CA ILE A 13 8.79 -24.98 -4.42
C ILE A 13 9.66 -25.69 -3.38
N SER A 14 10.96 -25.42 -3.41
CA SER A 14 11.85 -25.70 -2.29
C SER A 14 12.24 -24.37 -1.64
N ASN A 15 11.89 -24.30 -0.35
CA ASN A 15 12.08 -23.17 0.54
C ASN A 15 13.56 -23.03 0.87
N ALA A 16 14.15 -21.84 0.70
CA ALA A 16 15.49 -21.53 1.19
C ALA A 16 15.51 -20.12 1.78
N THR A 17 15.43 -20.10 3.11
CA THR A 17 15.92 -19.01 3.96
C THR A 17 17.43 -18.89 3.73
N GLY A 18 17.88 -17.70 3.33
CA GLY A 18 19.30 -17.43 3.11
C GLY A 18 19.50 -16.00 2.63
N GLY A 19 19.53 -15.06 3.58
CA GLY A 19 20.06 -13.73 3.34
C GLY A 19 21.54 -13.86 3.00
N GLN A 20 21.89 -13.58 1.75
CA GLN A 20 23.28 -13.52 1.33
C GLN A 20 23.40 -12.40 0.30
N ALA A 21 24.11 -11.34 0.68
CA ALA A 21 24.53 -10.29 -0.24
C ALA A 21 25.44 -10.93 -1.28
N VAL A 22 24.93 -11.10 -2.49
CA VAL A 22 25.69 -11.69 -3.62
C VAL A 22 26.44 -10.56 -4.29
N GLY A 23 27.75 -10.78 -4.44
CA GLY A 23 28.68 -9.85 -5.06
C GLY A 23 28.19 -9.35 -6.41
N ALA A 24 28.38 -8.05 -6.62
CA ALA A 24 28.14 -7.39 -7.88
C ALA A 24 29.11 -7.96 -8.94
N ASP A 25 28.59 -8.77 -9.86
CA ASP A 25 29.27 -9.03 -11.12
C ASP A 25 29.43 -7.69 -11.86
N PRO A 26 30.65 -7.22 -12.17
CA PRO A 26 30.87 -5.89 -12.76
C PRO A 26 30.35 -5.76 -14.21
N ASN A 27 29.75 -6.81 -14.76
CA ASN A 27 29.18 -6.87 -16.10
C ASN A 27 27.70 -7.31 -16.13
N GLY A 28 27.07 -7.46 -14.96
CA GLY A 28 25.65 -7.76 -14.81
C GLY A 28 24.78 -6.50 -14.83
N PRO A 29 23.45 -6.62 -15.04
CA PRO A 29 22.55 -5.48 -14.90
C PRO A 29 22.64 -4.88 -13.48
N PRO A 30 22.53 -3.55 -13.34
CA PRO A 30 22.61 -2.92 -12.02
C PRO A 30 21.50 -3.47 -11.12
N CYS A 31 21.90 -4.09 -10.01
CA CYS A 31 20.99 -4.59 -8.98
C CYS A 31 20.78 -3.51 -7.92
N ILE A 32 19.51 -3.25 -7.58
CA ILE A 32 19.11 -2.29 -6.55
C ILE A 32 18.41 -3.07 -5.44
N ASP A 33 18.99 -3.07 -4.24
CA ASP A 33 18.38 -3.67 -3.07
C ASP A 33 17.27 -2.75 -2.54
N LEU A 34 16.05 -3.30 -2.41
CA LEU A 34 14.88 -2.59 -1.90
C LEU A 34 14.53 -3.12 -0.51
N PRO A 35 14.30 -2.24 0.48
CA PRO A 35 13.94 -2.64 1.84
C PRO A 35 12.47 -3.07 1.99
N GLU A 36 11.64 -2.79 0.99
CA GLU A 36 10.21 -3.11 0.99
C GLU A 36 9.97 -4.54 0.52
N SER A 37 8.83 -5.14 0.89
CA SER A 37 8.46 -6.47 0.40
C SER A 37 8.25 -6.47 -1.12
N SER A 38 8.54 -7.61 -1.76
CA SER A 38 8.31 -7.81 -3.20
C SER A 38 6.85 -7.55 -3.60
N VAL A 39 5.92 -7.86 -2.70
CA VAL A 39 4.48 -7.60 -2.86
C VAL A 39 4.23 -6.10 -2.97
N VAL A 40 4.68 -5.32 -1.98
CA VAL A 40 4.49 -3.86 -1.92
C VAL A 40 5.08 -3.17 -3.15
N ILE A 41 6.30 -3.53 -3.55
CA ILE A 41 6.94 -2.98 -4.75
C ILE A 41 6.13 -3.33 -5.99
N ARG A 42 5.69 -4.58 -6.15
CA ARG A 42 4.85 -4.96 -7.29
C ARG A 42 3.56 -4.13 -7.35
N HIS A 43 2.91 -3.91 -6.22
CA HIS A 43 1.67 -3.11 -6.15
C HIS A 43 1.92 -1.65 -6.53
N LEU A 44 3.01 -1.09 -6.01
CA LEU A 44 3.45 0.26 -6.36
C LEU A 44 3.73 0.38 -7.87
N LEU A 45 4.52 -0.54 -8.44
CA LEU A 45 4.84 -0.55 -9.88
C LEU A 45 3.58 -0.66 -10.75
N LEU A 46 2.67 -1.59 -10.42
CA LEU A 46 1.43 -1.77 -11.18
C LEU A 46 0.46 -0.58 -11.10
N THR A 47 0.67 0.32 -10.15
CA THR A 47 -0.13 1.55 -10.04
C THR A 47 0.23 2.56 -11.13
N PHE A 48 1.49 2.59 -11.58
CA PHE A 48 1.97 3.58 -12.57
C PHE A 48 2.51 2.98 -13.88
N TYR A 49 2.67 1.66 -13.97
CA TYR A 49 3.04 0.98 -15.21
C TYR A 49 1.78 0.61 -16.02
N PRO A 50 1.63 1.05 -17.28
CA PRO A 50 0.47 0.71 -18.08
C PRO A 50 0.37 -0.79 -18.38
N PRO A 51 -0.83 -1.39 -18.35
CA PRO A 51 -2.12 -0.81 -17.97
C PRO A 51 -2.35 -0.80 -16.44
N PRO A 52 -2.91 0.28 -15.86
CA PRO A 52 -3.19 0.35 -14.43
C PRO A 52 -4.38 -0.55 -14.11
N ASN A 53 -4.11 -1.72 -13.53
CA ASN A 53 -5.11 -2.75 -13.25
C ASN A 53 -5.14 -3.16 -11.78
N PHE A 54 -4.41 -2.46 -10.92
CA PHE A 54 -4.32 -2.84 -9.52
C PHE A 54 -5.43 -2.22 -8.67
N LEU A 55 -6.21 -3.07 -8.00
CA LEU A 55 -7.24 -2.69 -7.04
C LEU A 55 -6.81 -3.17 -5.65
N PHE A 56 -6.91 -2.28 -4.67
CA PHE A 56 -6.63 -2.61 -3.28
C PHE A 56 -7.88 -3.20 -2.64
N THR A 57 -7.76 -4.38 -2.03
CA THR A 57 -8.91 -5.04 -1.39
C THR A 57 -9.02 -4.65 0.09
N SER A 58 -7.90 -4.26 0.70
CA SER A 58 -7.83 -3.89 2.11
C SER A 58 -6.93 -2.67 2.35
N LEU A 59 -7.17 -1.93 3.44
CA LEU A 59 -6.27 -0.86 3.87
C LEU A 59 -4.91 -1.37 4.33
N ASP A 60 -4.83 -2.61 4.83
CA ASP A 60 -3.58 -3.23 5.29
C ASP A 60 -2.59 -3.46 4.13
N GLU A 61 -3.10 -3.73 2.92
CA GLU A 61 -2.28 -3.77 1.69
C GLU A 61 -1.90 -2.38 1.20
N LEU A 62 -2.79 -1.40 1.37
CA LEU A 62 -2.60 -0.04 0.88
C LEU A 62 -1.63 0.78 1.74
N LYS A 63 -1.66 0.62 3.07
CA LYS A 63 -0.80 1.33 4.04
C LYS A 63 0.69 1.23 3.70
N PRO A 64 1.29 0.05 3.44
CA PRO A 64 2.71 -0.04 3.08
C PRO A 64 3.00 0.49 1.66
N VAL A 65 2.03 0.44 0.73
CA VAL A 65 2.21 1.00 -0.61
C VAL A 65 2.22 2.52 -0.59
N VAL A 66 1.35 3.16 0.21
CA VAL A 66 1.40 4.61 0.45
C VAL A 66 2.71 4.99 1.15
N ALA A 67 3.19 4.19 2.10
CA ALA A 67 4.49 4.40 2.76
C ALA A 67 5.65 4.38 1.75
N ALA A 68 5.65 3.39 0.86
CA ALA A 68 6.65 3.27 -0.19
C ALA A 68 6.55 4.42 -1.21
N ALA A 69 5.35 4.77 -1.67
CA ALA A 69 5.14 5.90 -2.57
C ALA A 69 5.66 7.22 -1.99
N HIS A 70 5.39 7.47 -0.70
CA HIS A 70 5.92 8.63 0.02
C HIS A 70 7.45 8.59 0.17
N LYS A 71 8.01 7.42 0.50
CA LYS A 71 9.46 7.22 0.62
C LYS A 71 10.21 7.48 -0.68
N TYR A 72 9.64 7.06 -1.81
CA TYR A 72 10.20 7.26 -3.15
C TYR A 72 9.77 8.57 -3.80
N GLN A 73 9.06 9.45 -3.08
CA GLN A 73 8.61 10.77 -3.55
C GLN A 73 7.83 10.69 -4.88
N MET A 74 6.92 9.71 -4.97
CA MET A 74 6.12 9.48 -6.16
C MET A 74 4.78 10.23 -6.06
N ASP A 75 4.81 11.56 -6.20
CA ASP A 75 3.66 12.44 -5.96
C ASP A 75 2.43 12.03 -6.78
N SER A 76 2.60 11.75 -8.08
CA SER A 76 1.49 11.33 -8.94
C SER A 76 0.86 10.00 -8.51
N VAL A 77 1.66 9.10 -7.93
CA VAL A 77 1.15 7.84 -7.39
C VAL A 77 0.40 8.10 -6.09
N ILE A 78 0.91 8.98 -5.23
CA ILE A 78 0.23 9.40 -4.00
C ILE A 78 -1.13 10.02 -4.32
N ASP A 79 -1.24 10.84 -5.36
CA ASP A 79 -2.52 11.42 -5.79
C ASP A 79 -3.53 10.34 -6.20
N VAL A 80 -3.09 9.35 -6.98
CA VAL A 80 -3.93 8.21 -7.39
C VAL A 80 -4.37 7.40 -6.18
N LEU A 81 -3.44 7.07 -5.27
CA LEU A 81 -3.75 6.33 -4.05
C LEU A 81 -4.70 7.12 -3.14
N THR A 82 -4.56 8.45 -3.09
CA THR A 82 -5.46 9.36 -2.34
C THR A 82 -6.88 9.29 -2.91
N GLN A 83 -7.03 9.26 -4.24
CA GLN A 83 -8.35 9.08 -4.86
C GLN A 83 -8.96 7.70 -4.53
N VAL A 84 -8.15 6.64 -4.50
CA VAL A 84 -8.60 5.29 -4.09
C VAL A 84 -9.05 5.28 -2.62
N LEU A 85 -8.27 5.89 -1.72
CA LEU A 85 -8.64 6.07 -0.30
C LEU A 85 -10.00 6.75 -0.15
N ILE A 86 -10.23 7.83 -0.91
CA ILE A 86 -11.49 8.58 -0.88
C ILE A 86 -12.64 7.76 -1.48
N ARG A 87 -12.42 7.07 -2.60
CA ARG A 87 -13.50 6.38 -3.32
C ARG A 87 -13.94 5.10 -2.62
N ASP A 88 -12.98 4.28 -2.20
CA ASP A 88 -13.25 2.88 -1.83
C ASP A 88 -13.32 2.68 -0.31
N PHE A 89 -12.55 3.46 0.47
CA PHE A 89 -12.38 3.21 1.91
C PHE A 89 -12.99 4.29 2.81
N SER A 90 -13.26 5.49 2.28
CA SER A 90 -13.74 6.62 3.11
C SER A 90 -15.07 6.37 3.80
N LYS A 91 -15.93 5.50 3.26
CA LYS A 91 -17.26 5.17 3.80
C LYS A 91 -17.24 4.02 4.79
N THR A 92 -16.36 3.04 4.58
CA THR A 92 -16.29 1.81 5.36
C THR A 92 -15.36 1.96 6.56
N GLU A 93 -14.21 2.60 6.36
CA GLU A 93 -13.15 2.71 7.36
C GLU A 93 -12.66 4.16 7.50
N SER A 94 -13.61 5.10 7.66
CA SER A 94 -13.31 6.55 7.69
C SER A 94 -12.20 6.91 8.68
N LEU A 95 -12.18 6.31 9.87
CA LEU A 95 -11.16 6.58 10.88
C LEU A 95 -9.77 6.11 10.48
N ARG A 96 -9.64 4.91 9.89
CA ARG A 96 -8.36 4.39 9.41
C ARG A 96 -7.81 5.27 8.27
N VAL A 97 -8.68 5.66 7.35
CA VAL A 97 -8.33 6.60 6.26
C VAL A 97 -7.88 7.94 6.81
N PHE A 98 -8.57 8.48 7.82
CA PHE A 98 -8.17 9.72 8.50
C PHE A 98 -6.78 9.58 9.10
N CYS A 99 -6.48 8.43 9.71
CA CYS A 99 -5.18 8.21 10.32
C CYS A 99 -4.05 8.16 9.27
N ILE A 100 -4.23 7.36 8.23
CA ILE A 100 -3.27 7.25 7.11
C ILE A 100 -3.05 8.62 6.46
N SER A 101 -4.13 9.34 6.17
CA SER A 101 -4.06 10.66 5.53
C SER A 101 -3.32 11.68 6.39
N THR A 102 -3.53 11.68 7.72
CA THR A 102 -2.83 12.57 8.65
C THR A 102 -1.33 12.25 8.70
N ARG A 103 -0.97 10.95 8.73
CA ARG A 103 0.43 10.50 8.79
C ARG A 103 1.23 10.91 7.55
N TYR A 104 0.63 10.81 6.37
CA TYR A 104 1.28 11.12 5.09
C TYR A 104 0.95 12.52 4.55
N ARG A 105 0.30 13.38 5.35
CA ARG A 105 -0.10 14.75 4.99
C ARG A 105 -0.91 14.83 3.70
N LEU A 106 -1.98 14.04 3.61
CA LEU A 106 -2.91 13.97 2.48
C LEU A 106 -4.21 14.73 2.81
N PRO A 107 -4.27 16.07 2.61
CA PRO A 107 -5.37 16.90 3.12
C PRO A 107 -6.74 16.53 2.51
N LEU A 108 -6.77 16.13 1.24
CA LEU A 108 -8.02 15.76 0.56
C LEU A 108 -8.65 14.49 1.16
N ALA A 109 -7.84 13.46 1.41
CA ALA A 109 -8.31 12.24 2.07
C ALA A 109 -8.68 12.50 3.53
N GLN A 110 -7.96 13.40 4.20
CA GLN A 110 -8.25 13.80 5.58
C GLN A 110 -9.62 14.49 5.69
N GLU A 111 -9.90 15.47 4.82
CA GLU A 111 -11.19 16.15 4.82
C GLU A 111 -12.33 15.19 4.46
N ALA A 112 -12.16 14.38 3.40
CA ALA A 112 -13.19 13.44 2.97
C ALA A 112 -13.53 12.42 4.06
N SER A 113 -12.51 11.85 4.72
CA SER A 113 -12.72 10.89 5.82
C SER A 113 -13.36 11.54 7.05
N ALA A 114 -12.96 12.75 7.43
CA ALA A 114 -13.58 13.48 8.53
C ALA A 114 -15.06 13.75 8.26
N ARG A 115 -15.40 14.19 7.03
CA ARG A 115 -16.79 14.42 6.61
C ARG A 115 -17.62 13.14 6.69
N HIS A 116 -17.08 12.01 6.22
CA HIS A 116 -17.78 10.72 6.31
C HIS A 116 -17.94 10.25 7.75
N PHE A 117 -16.94 10.44 8.60
CA PHE A 117 -17.05 10.10 10.01
C PHE A 117 -18.15 10.87 10.73
N LEU A 118 -18.31 12.17 10.45
CA LEU A 118 -19.38 12.99 11.03
C LEU A 118 -20.80 12.55 10.60
N THR A 119 -20.92 11.78 9.52
CA THR A 119 -22.21 11.22 9.10
C THR A 119 -22.57 9.91 9.82
N LEU A 120 -21.65 9.31 10.56
CA LEU A 120 -21.89 8.09 11.32
C LEU A 120 -22.65 8.38 12.62
N SER A 121 -23.52 7.45 13.01
CA SER A 121 -24.17 7.50 14.32
C SER A 121 -23.19 7.15 15.43
N ALA A 122 -23.43 7.66 16.65
CA ALA A 122 -22.53 7.51 17.78
C ALA A 122 -22.17 6.04 18.13
N THR A 123 -23.06 5.09 17.85
CA THR A 123 -22.81 3.65 18.09
C THR A 123 -21.85 3.05 17.06
N ALA A 124 -22.00 3.41 15.77
CA ALA A 124 -21.09 2.96 14.71
C ALA A 124 -19.68 3.58 14.85
N ALA A 125 -19.59 4.77 15.42
CA ALA A 125 -18.32 5.44 15.65
C ALA A 125 -17.44 4.75 16.72
N VAL A 126 -18.05 4.11 17.72
CA VAL A 126 -17.32 3.42 18.80
C VAL A 126 -16.75 2.09 18.30
N GLU A 127 -17.49 1.35 17.47
CA GLU A 127 -17.00 0.12 16.84
C GLU A 127 -15.88 0.37 15.83
N ALA A 128 -15.86 1.55 15.23
CA ALA A 128 -14.81 1.97 14.30
C ALA A 128 -13.50 2.42 15.00
N CYS A 129 -13.39 2.29 16.32
CA CYS A 129 -12.15 2.60 17.04
C CYS A 129 -11.09 1.53 16.72
N VAL A 130 -10.05 1.89 15.97
CA VAL A 130 -9.06 0.96 15.41
C VAL A 130 -7.67 1.21 16.00
N ASP A 131 -6.87 0.15 16.15
CA ASP A 131 -5.46 0.17 16.60
C ASP A 131 -4.57 1.15 15.82
N ASP A 132 -4.91 1.47 14.57
CA ASP A 132 -4.20 2.46 13.74
C ASP A 132 -4.20 3.88 14.34
N LEU A 133 -5.04 4.18 15.33
CA LEU A 133 -5.08 5.47 16.02
C LEU A 133 -3.83 5.69 16.91
N GLU A 134 -3.20 4.61 17.39
CA GLU A 134 -1.97 4.67 18.19
C GLU A 134 -0.79 5.31 17.44
N ASP A 135 -0.80 5.24 16.10
CA ASP A 135 0.23 5.81 15.25
C ASP A 135 0.24 7.35 15.21
N ILE A 136 -0.82 8.01 15.69
CA ILE A 136 -0.99 9.48 15.68
C ILE A 136 -1.03 10.05 17.09
N ASP A 137 -1.15 9.20 18.11
CA ASP A 137 -1.25 9.66 19.49
C ASP A 137 -0.07 10.58 19.86
N ALA A 138 -0.42 11.78 20.31
CA ALA A 138 0.53 12.84 20.66
C ALA A 138 1.50 12.44 21.77
N LYS A 139 1.19 11.38 22.54
CA LYS A 139 2.06 10.84 23.59
C LYS A 139 3.37 10.25 23.03
N LYS A 140 3.40 9.85 21.75
CA LYS A 140 4.60 9.27 21.11
C LYS A 140 5.57 10.32 20.54
N VAL A 141 5.14 11.57 20.35
CA VAL A 141 5.95 12.66 19.77
C VAL A 141 6.85 13.35 20.81
N ARG A 142 6.77 12.96 22.09
CA ARG A 142 7.53 13.58 23.18
C ARG A 142 8.51 12.57 23.80
N CYS A 143 9.63 12.32 23.14
CA CYS A 143 10.88 11.77 23.71
C CYS A 143 12.06 12.38 22.97
#